data_AF-A0A1H2HM47-F1
#
_entry.id   AF-A0A1H2HM47-F1
#
_cell.length_a   1.000
_cell.length_b   1.000
_cell.length_c   1.000
_cell.angle_alpha   90.00
_cell.angle_beta   90.00
_cell.angle_gamma   90.00
#
_symmetry.space_group_name_H-M   'P 1'
#
loop_
_entity.id
_entity.type
_entity.pdbx_description
1 polymer ?
#
loop_
_entity_poly.entity_id
_entity_poly.type
_entity_poly.pdbx_seq_one_letter_code
_entity_poly.pdbx_strand_id
1 'polypeptide(L)' 'MGKEDIYEVYKAAPEATIIASHMEAVNHATLTRKELGEFLRAKEMNQRVLVPNDGESYTF' A
#
# COMPACT_ATOMS: atom_id res chain seq x y z
N MET A 1 -3.48 7.08 -8.43
CA MET A 1 -3.14 7.37 -7.03
C MET A 1 -1.72 6.89 -6.79
N GLY A 2 -0.95 7.68 -6.04
CA GLY A 2 0.44 7.40 -5.71
C GLY A 2 0.62 6.95 -4.25
N LYS A 3 1.87 6.72 -3.87
CA LYS A 3 2.25 6.39 -2.48
C LYS A 3 1.98 7.55 -1.50
N GLU A 4 1.96 8.79 -1.98
CA GLU A 4 1.64 9.98 -1.22
C GLU A 4 0.17 9.99 -0.77
N ASP A 5 -0.76 9.56 -1.64
CA ASP A 5 -2.18 9.45 -1.29
C ASP A 5 -2.39 8.44 -0.16
N ILE A 6 -1.65 7.32 -0.19
CA ILE A 6 -1.66 6.30 0.87
C ILE A 6 -1.19 6.91 2.20
N TYR A 7 -0.18 7.80 2.17
CA TYR A 7 0.29 8.49 3.38
C TYR A 7 -0.75 9.46 3.94
N GLU A 8 -1.48 10.18 3.09
CA GLU A 8 -2.57 11.05 3.54
C GLU A 8 -3.70 10.24 4.18
N VAL A 9 -4.11 9.11 3.58
CA VAL A 9 -5.11 8.20 4.17
C VAL A 9 -4.62 7.61 5.50
N TYR A 10 -3.35 7.20 5.58
CA TYR A 10 -2.74 6.67 6.80
C TYR A 10 -2.81 7.65 7.98
N LYS A 11 -2.63 8.95 7.71
CA LYS A 11 -2.78 10.03 8.71
C LYS A 11 -4.24 10.32 9.03
N ALA A 12 -5.11 10.36 8.01
CA ALA A 12 -6.52 10.71 8.16
C ALA A 12 -7.33 9.63 8.89
N ALA A 13 -6.93 8.36 8.77
CA ALA A 13 -7.59 7.22 9.39
C ALA A 13 -6.60 6.42 10.27
N PRO A 14 -6.32 6.87 11.51
CA PRO A 14 -5.31 6.25 12.38
C PRO A 14 -5.65 4.83 12.83
N GLU A 15 -6.94 4.48 12.87
CA GLU A 15 -7.42 3.15 13.29
C GLU A 15 -7.65 2.19 12.11
N ALA A 16 -7.50 2.66 10.86
CA ALA A 16 -7.76 1.83 9.69
C ALA A 16 -6.54 0.98 9.31
N THR A 17 -6.83 -0.24 8.85
CA THR A 17 -5.92 -1.03 8.02
C THR A 17 -6.13 -0.67 6.55
N ILE A 18 -5.06 -0.33 5.84
CA ILE A 18 -5.08 0.06 4.43
C ILE A 18 -4.54 -1.11 3.61
N ILE A 19 -5.27 -1.53 2.58
CA ILE A 19 -4.82 -2.58 1.65
C ILE A 19 -4.60 -1.92 0.29
N ALA A 20 -3.34 -1.86 -0.15
CA ALA A 20 -2.98 -1.30 -1.45
C ALA A 20 -3.25 -2.32 -2.55
N SER A 21 -3.89 -1.88 -3.64
CA SER A 21 -4.22 -2.71 -4.80
C SER A 21 -3.91 -1.95 -6.09
N HIS A 22 -4.30 -2.49 -7.25
CA HIS A 22 -4.18 -1.86 -8.57
C HIS A 22 -2.71 -1.49 -8.94
N MET A 23 -1.80 -2.45 -8.74
CA MET A 23 -0.39 -2.35 -9.13
C MET A 23 -0.02 -3.53 -10.02
N GLU A 24 0.90 -3.34 -10.96
CA GLU A 24 1.59 -4.40 -11.73
C GLU A 24 0.70 -5.34 -12.58
N ALA A 25 -0.62 -5.11 -12.66
CA ALA A 25 -1.55 -5.88 -13.50
C ALA A 25 -1.91 -5.17 -14.82
N VAL A 26 -1.72 -3.85 -14.90
CA VAL A 26 -2.06 -3.02 -16.07
C VAL A 26 -0.92 -2.07 -16.43
N ASN A 27 -0.74 -1.79 -17.72
CA ASN A 27 0.40 -1.06 -18.26
C ASN A 27 0.53 0.40 -17.78
N HIS A 28 -0.56 1.01 -17.31
CA HIS A 28 -0.57 2.38 -16.83
C HIS A 28 -0.37 2.50 -15.30
N ALA A 29 -0.35 1.37 -14.58
CA ALA A 29 -0.01 1.37 -13.16
C ALA A 29 1.50 1.45 -13.00
N THR A 30 2.02 2.68 -12.85
CA THR A 30 3.47 2.93 -12.80
C THR A 30 4.11 2.65 -11.44
N LEU A 31 3.33 2.65 -10.36
CA LEU A 31 3.80 2.35 -9.00
C LEU A 31 3.96 0.84 -8.83
N THR A 32 5.17 0.40 -8.49
CA THR A 32 5.48 -1.03 -8.23
C THR A 32 5.27 -1.39 -6.77
N ARG A 33 5.02 -2.67 -6.48
CA ARG A 33 4.94 -3.18 -5.10
C ARG A 33 6.24 -2.95 -4.34
N LYS A 34 7.37 -3.11 -5.04
CA LYS A 34 8.71 -2.87 -4.48
C LYS A 34 8.87 -1.42 -4.03
N GLU A 35 8.58 -0.46 -4.92
CA GLU A 35 8.70 0.97 -4.62
C GLU A 35 7.77 1.36 -3.46
N LEU A 36 6.52 0.88 -3.46
CA LEU A 36 5.60 1.14 -2.36
C LEU A 36 6.12 0.53 -1.05
N GLY A 37 6.61 -0.71 -1.05
CA GLY A 37 7.17 -1.35 0.14
C GLY A 37 8.39 -0.62 0.71
N GLU A 38 9.24 -0.04 -0.14
CA GLU A 38 10.37 0.80 0.30
C GLU A 38 9.88 2.10 0.96
N PHE A 39 8.90 2.75 0.36
CA PHE A 39 8.27 3.94 0.92
C PHE A 39 7.61 3.68 2.29
N LEU A 40 6.83 2.60 2.40
CA LEU A 40 6.16 2.24 3.65
C LEU A 40 7.15 1.89 4.77
N ARG A 41 8.27 1.21 4.45
CA ARG A 41 9.38 0.98 5.40
C ARG A 41 9.99 2.28 5.89
N ALA A 42 10.33 3.20 4.98
CA ALA A 42 10.95 4.48 5.34
C ALA A 42 10.06 5.39 6.21
N LYS A 43 8.74 5.18 6.16
CA LYS A 43 7.74 5.94 6.91
C LYS A 43 7.16 5.17 8.10
N GLU A 44 7.66 3.97 8.38
CA GLU A 44 7.18 3.08 9.46
C GLU A 44 5.68 2.73 9.36
N MET A 45 5.15 2.65 8.14
CA MET A 45 3.72 2.45 7.86
C MET A 45 3.33 0.96 7.73
N ASN A 46 4.30 0.04 7.67
CA ASN A 46 4.05 -1.40 7.42
C ASN A 46 3.18 -2.08 8.47
N GLN A 47 2.98 -1.46 9.64
CA GLN A 47 2.11 -1.99 10.69
C GLN A 47 0.62 -1.93 10.31
N ARG A 48 0.22 -0.99 9.43
CA ARG A 48 -1.19 -0.79 9.06
C ARG A 48 -1.43 -0.76 7.56
N VAL A 49 -0.40 -0.72 6.73
CA VAL A 49 -0.53 -0.75 5.27
C VAL A 49 -0.03 -2.08 4.72
N LEU A 50 -0.94 -2.82 4.10
CA LEU A 50 -0.70 -4.13 3.50
C LEU A 50 -0.59 -4.01 1.99
N VAL A 51 0.36 -4.75 1.40
CA VAL A 51 0.62 -4.79 -0.05
C VAL A 51 0.62 -6.26 -0.49
N PRO A 52 -0.55 -6.86 -0.75
CA PRO A 52 -0.64 -8.27 -1.08
C PRO A 52 0.02 -8.60 -2.43
N ASN A 53 0.62 -9.79 -2.49
CA ASN A 53 0.91 -10.46 -3.74
C ASN A 53 -0.39 -10.98 -4.39
N ASP A 54 -0.34 -11.25 -5.69
CA ASP A 54 -1.48 -11.87 -6.38
C ASP A 54 -1.78 -13.24 -5.75
N GLY A 55 -3.02 -13.43 -5.28
CA GLY A 55 -3.45 -14.65 -4.58
C GLY A 55 -3.18 -14.67 -3.07
N GLU A 56 -2.54 -13.64 -2.50
CA GLU A 56 -2.37 -13.52 -1.05
C GLU A 56 -3.72 -13.23 -0.36
N SER A 57 -3.91 -13.78 0.83
CA SER A 57 -5.16 -13.68 1.60
C SER A 57 -4.89 -13.24 3.03
N TYR A 58 -5.79 -12.43 3.58
CA TYR A 58 -5.78 -11.99 4.97
C TYR A 58 -7.11 -12.37 5.65
N THR A 59 -7.06 -12.53 6.97
CA THR A 59 -8.23 -12.75 7.83
C THR A 59 -8.33 -11.58 8.82
N PHE A 60 -9.55 -11.10 9.06
CA PHE A 60 -9.85 -9.95 9.92
C PHE A 60 -10.95 -10.31 10.92
#